data_AF-A0A3E4I6G6-F1
#
_entry.id   AF-A0A3E4I6G6-F1
#
_cell.length_a   1.000
_cell.length_b   1.000
_cell.length_c   1.000
_cell.angle_alpha   90.00
_cell.angle_beta   90.00
_cell.angle_gamma   90.00
#
_symmetry.space_group_name_H-M   'P 1'
#
loop_
_entity.id
_entity.type
_entity.pdbx_description
1 polymer ?
#
loop_
_entity_poly.entity_id
_entity_poly.type
_entity_poly.pdbx_seq_one_letter_code
_entity_poly.pdbx_strand_id
1 'polypeptide(L)'
;MKKEINVVIATLLVLLVGCRSAKKETTVTSDMQKIEMNSVAIIPQLTGGSPASTSPIVYVYKTKADYSHQVPVIMDEARTRILSYPAPGDLKMGNGLRLPTVLNKGYLLDNKGIGPNVAFLTYTYEEYSQLPTAPSMDDLMSHILDKYPLLEIHACGRRADYKDIVPELNEKIAEGILQK
;
A
#
# COMPACT_ATOMS: atom_id res chain seq x y z
N MET A 1 -3.00 -55.06 -39.82
CA MET A 1 -2.37 -56.18 -39.08
C MET A 1 -1.54 -55.59 -37.95
N LYS A 2 -1.98 -55.83 -36.71
CA LYS A 2 -1.33 -55.36 -35.46
C LYS A 2 -0.14 -56.28 -35.17
N LYS A 3 1.00 -55.73 -34.73
CA LYS A 3 2.12 -56.52 -34.20
C LYS A 3 2.71 -55.84 -32.96
N GLU A 4 2.33 -56.42 -31.82
CA GLU A 4 3.13 -56.77 -30.64
C GLU A 4 4.16 -55.76 -30.10
N ILE A 5 3.87 -55.33 -28.87
CA ILE A 5 4.70 -54.49 -28.00
C ILE A 5 5.61 -55.41 -27.17
N ASN A 6 6.92 -55.26 -27.31
CA ASN A 6 7.91 -55.92 -26.44
C ASN A 6 8.43 -54.93 -25.41
N VAL A 7 8.16 -55.25 -24.14
CA VAL A 7 8.62 -54.56 -22.93
C VAL A 7 9.97 -55.14 -22.53
N VAL A 8 10.99 -54.28 -22.38
CA VAL A 8 12.26 -54.65 -21.73
C VAL A 8 12.54 -53.65 -20.60
N ILE A 9 12.61 -54.20 -19.40
CA ILE A 9 12.81 -53.53 -18.11
C ILE A 9 14.30 -53.57 -17.75
N ALA A 10 14.89 -52.41 -17.53
CA ALA A 10 16.15 -52.13 -16.82
C ALA A 10 16.28 -50.59 -16.83
N THR A 11 16.50 -49.84 -15.76
CA THR A 11 17.28 -50.05 -14.54
C THR A 11 17.07 -48.83 -13.62
N LEU A 12 17.48 -48.99 -12.36
CA LEU A 12 18.22 -48.03 -11.52
C LEU A 12 17.48 -47.47 -10.29
N LEU A 13 17.92 -47.97 -9.12
CA LEU A 13 17.64 -47.44 -7.78
C LEU A 13 18.28 -46.07 -7.57
N VAL A 14 17.51 -45.13 -7.01
CA VAL A 14 18.04 -44.00 -6.22
C VAL A 14 17.22 -43.90 -4.93
N LEU A 15 17.88 -44.11 -3.80
CA LEU A 15 17.35 -43.92 -2.45
C LEU A 15 17.47 -42.43 -2.08
N LEU A 16 16.36 -41.76 -1.76
CA LEU A 16 16.37 -40.51 -1.02
C LEU A 16 15.29 -40.50 0.07
N VAL A 17 15.77 -40.07 1.24
CA VAL A 17 15.20 -40.10 2.58
C VAL A 17 13.94 -39.22 2.69
N GLY A 18 12.90 -39.74 3.35
CA GLY A 18 11.66 -39.03 3.63
C GLY A 18 11.63 -38.37 5.00
N CYS A 19 11.04 -37.17 5.08
CA CYS A 19 10.49 -36.60 6.31
C CYS A 19 8.99 -36.37 6.13
N ARG A 20 8.17 -37.25 6.72
CA ARG A 20 6.74 -37.05 6.95
C ARG A 20 6.56 -36.41 8.33
N SER A 21 5.95 -35.23 8.40
CA SER A 21 5.54 -34.59 9.66
C SER A 21 4.15 -35.10 10.06
N ALA A 22 4.06 -35.74 11.23
CA ALA A 22 2.81 -36.19 11.84
C ALA A 22 2.44 -35.27 13.01
N LYS A 23 1.21 -34.75 13.01
CA LYS A 23 0.58 -34.05 14.14
C LYS A 23 0.25 -35.04 15.27
N LYS A 24 0.46 -34.63 16.52
CA LYS A 24 -0.23 -35.18 17.71
C LYS A 24 -0.60 -34.05 18.67
N GLU A 25 -1.89 -33.98 19.01
CA GLU A 25 -2.42 -33.33 20.21
C GLU A 25 -2.05 -34.15 21.46
N THR A 26 -1.86 -33.51 22.61
CA THR A 26 -2.18 -34.06 23.94
C THR A 26 -2.21 -32.92 24.97
N THR A 27 -3.35 -32.80 25.65
CA THR A 27 -3.63 -31.97 26.84
C THR A 27 -3.39 -32.80 28.10
N VAL A 28 -2.69 -32.30 29.14
CA VAL A 28 -2.92 -32.66 30.57
C VAL A 28 -2.47 -31.52 31.51
N THR A 29 -3.29 -31.31 32.54
CA THR A 29 -3.33 -30.29 33.61
C THR A 29 -2.45 -30.59 34.85
N SER A 30 -2.33 -29.58 35.72
CA SER A 30 -2.21 -29.56 37.21
C SER A 30 -0.84 -29.51 37.92
N ASP A 31 -0.60 -28.31 38.47
CA ASP A 31 -0.27 -27.93 39.86
C ASP A 31 1.16 -28.00 40.48
N MET A 32 1.61 -26.77 40.78
CA MET A 32 2.31 -26.24 41.97
C MET A 32 3.73 -26.73 42.33
N GLN A 33 4.71 -25.81 42.23
CA GLN A 33 5.55 -25.41 43.38
C GLN A 33 6.36 -24.13 43.13
N LYS A 34 6.35 -23.27 44.15
CA LYS A 34 7.00 -21.97 44.33
C LYS A 34 8.52 -22.08 44.41
N ILE A 35 9.27 -21.27 43.65
CA ILE A 35 10.62 -20.81 44.04
C ILE A 35 10.76 -19.33 43.66
N GLU A 36 10.89 -18.50 44.69
CA GLU A 36 11.42 -17.14 44.62
C GLU A 36 12.90 -17.19 44.27
N MET A 37 13.34 -16.39 43.30
CA MET A 37 14.75 -16.00 43.22
C MET A 37 14.83 -14.55 42.75
N ASN A 38 15.11 -13.69 43.73
CA ASN A 38 15.54 -12.32 43.57
C ASN A 38 16.81 -12.30 42.71
N SER A 39 16.78 -11.61 41.57
CA SER A 39 17.98 -11.22 40.83
C SER A 39 17.68 -9.92 40.13
N VAL A 40 18.11 -8.84 40.78
CA VAL A 40 18.25 -7.51 40.20
C VAL A 40 19.18 -7.64 39.00
N ALA A 41 18.59 -7.77 37.82
CA ALA A 41 19.21 -7.41 36.56
C ALA A 41 18.55 -6.12 36.11
N ILE A 42 19.34 -5.04 36.07
CA ILE A 42 18.92 -3.77 35.49
C ILE A 42 18.74 -4.02 33.99
N ILE A 43 17.51 -4.38 33.60
CA ILE A 43 17.10 -4.38 32.19
C ILE A 43 16.89 -2.91 31.84
N PRO A 44 17.55 -2.35 30.81
CA PRO A 44 17.13 -1.07 30.26
C PRO A 44 15.68 -1.22 29.88
N GLN A 45 14.81 -0.47 30.55
CA GLN A 45 13.39 -0.42 30.27
C GLN A 45 13.25 -0.02 28.80
N LEU A 46 13.07 -1.01 27.93
CA LEU A 46 12.58 -0.81 26.58
C LEU A 46 11.18 -0.24 26.79
N THR A 47 11.09 1.08 26.87
CA THR A 47 9.84 1.82 26.76
C THR A 47 9.17 1.28 25.51
N GLY A 48 8.09 0.51 25.72
CA GLY A 48 7.31 -0.05 24.64
C GLY A 48 7.03 1.06 23.66
N GLY A 49 7.58 0.93 22.44
CA GLY A 49 7.29 1.86 21.37
C GLY A 49 5.78 1.98 21.28
N SER A 50 5.29 3.22 21.31
CA SER A 50 3.89 3.51 20.99
C SER A 50 3.54 2.72 19.73
N PRO A 51 2.43 1.95 19.71
CA PRO A 51 2.09 1.16 18.53
C PRO A 51 2.15 2.09 17.33
N ALA A 52 3.02 1.76 16.36
CA ALA A 52 3.17 2.56 15.17
C ALA A 52 1.78 2.71 14.55
N SER A 53 1.23 3.92 14.61
CA SER A 53 -0.12 4.21 14.12
C SER A 53 -0.19 3.75 12.66
N THR A 54 -1.09 2.80 12.39
CA THR A 54 -1.31 2.23 11.04
C THR A 54 -2.07 3.19 10.12
N SER A 55 -2.40 4.38 10.61
CA SER A 55 -3.14 5.38 9.85
C SER A 55 -2.30 5.91 8.66
N PRO A 56 -2.89 6.02 7.45
CA PRO A 56 -2.21 6.54 6.28
C PRO A 56 -1.66 7.95 6.48
N ILE A 57 -0.55 8.25 5.81
CA ILE A 57 0.01 9.60 5.73
C ILE A 57 -0.96 10.48 4.92
N VAL A 58 -1.15 11.71 5.39
CA VAL A 58 -1.89 12.74 4.67
C VAL A 58 -0.90 13.53 3.82
N TYR A 59 -1.17 13.60 2.52
CA TYR A 59 -0.44 14.46 1.61
C TYR A 59 -1.31 15.61 1.12
N VAL A 60 -0.71 16.81 1.12
CA VAL A 60 -1.26 18.01 0.50
C VAL A 60 -0.30 18.45 -0.60
N TYR A 61 -0.81 18.77 -1.78
CA TYR A 61 0.05 18.97 -2.95
C TYR A 61 -0.51 20.00 -3.94
N LYS A 62 0.34 20.44 -4.87
CA LYS A 62 -0.06 21.16 -6.08
C LYS A 62 0.55 20.54 -7.31
N THR A 63 -0.08 20.78 -8.45
CA THR A 63 0.32 20.25 -9.73
C THR A 63 0.54 21.34 -10.78
N LYS A 64 1.35 21.05 -11.80
CA LYS A 64 1.67 21.97 -12.90
C LYS A 64 0.46 22.31 -13.78
N ALA A 65 -0.52 21.41 -13.84
CA ALA A 65 -1.79 21.56 -14.54
C ALA A 65 -2.91 20.91 -13.71
N ASP A 66 -4.16 21.05 -14.14
CA ASP A 66 -5.27 20.38 -13.49
C ASP A 66 -5.25 18.88 -13.84
N TYR A 67 -4.94 18.06 -12.83
CA TYR A 67 -5.01 16.59 -12.91
C TYR A 67 -6.08 16.01 -11.97
N SER A 68 -6.99 16.84 -11.45
CA SER A 68 -7.91 16.46 -10.36
C SER A 68 -8.84 15.30 -10.74
N HIS A 69 -9.07 15.08 -12.03
CA HIS A 69 -9.87 13.98 -12.56
C HIS A 69 -9.02 12.84 -13.13
N GLN A 70 -7.70 12.93 -13.14
CA GLN A 70 -6.83 11.92 -13.75
C GLN A 70 -6.40 10.89 -12.71
N VAL A 71 -6.34 9.63 -13.11
CA VAL A 71 -5.99 8.54 -12.20
C VAL A 71 -4.51 8.64 -11.78
N PRO A 72 -4.21 8.70 -10.46
CA PRO A 72 -2.84 8.70 -9.97
C PRO A 72 -2.27 7.28 -9.93
N VAL A 73 -0.99 7.16 -10.27
CA VAL A 73 -0.18 5.95 -10.05
C VAL A 73 1.14 6.32 -9.40
N ILE A 74 1.70 5.43 -8.59
CA ILE A 74 2.99 5.64 -7.93
C ILE A 74 4.07 4.91 -8.69
N MET A 75 5.08 5.65 -9.13
CA MET A 75 6.25 5.12 -9.81
C MET A 75 7.39 4.80 -8.83
N ASP A 76 8.38 4.06 -9.32
CA ASP A 76 9.67 3.97 -8.65
C ASP A 76 10.42 5.32 -8.71
N GLU A 77 11.49 5.43 -7.92
CA GLU A 77 12.29 6.66 -7.85
C GLU A 77 12.87 7.04 -9.21
N ALA A 78 13.27 6.05 -10.01
CA ALA A 78 13.81 6.26 -11.36
C ALA A 78 12.73 6.59 -12.42
N ARG A 79 11.44 6.54 -12.07
CA ARG A 79 10.30 6.78 -12.99
C ARG A 79 10.30 5.87 -14.22
N THR A 80 10.76 4.64 -14.04
CA THR A 80 10.84 3.63 -15.11
C THR A 80 9.69 2.64 -15.08
N ARG A 81 9.05 2.45 -13.92
CA ARG A 81 7.92 1.52 -13.76
C ARG A 81 6.92 2.01 -12.73
N ILE A 82 5.67 1.60 -12.88
CA ILE A 82 4.64 1.79 -11.88
C ILE A 82 4.79 0.72 -10.79
N LEU A 83 4.84 1.15 -9.54
CA LEU A 83 4.90 0.28 -8.35
C LEU A 83 3.52 0.05 -7.74
N SER A 84 2.63 1.04 -7.83
CA SER A 84 1.29 0.95 -7.26
C SER A 84 0.28 1.73 -8.10
N TYR A 85 -0.91 1.19 -8.25
CA TYR A 85 -2.02 1.77 -8.98
C TYR A 85 -3.35 1.33 -8.35
N PRO A 86 -4.43 2.13 -8.48
CA PRO A 86 -5.72 1.79 -7.89
C PRO A 86 -6.43 0.70 -8.70
N ALA A 87 -7.23 -0.12 -8.02
CA ALA A 87 -8.28 -0.88 -8.70
C ALA A 87 -9.41 0.07 -9.17
N PRO A 88 -10.26 -0.31 -10.14
CA PRO A 88 -11.38 0.55 -10.58
C PRO A 88 -12.34 0.97 -9.45
N GLY A 89 -12.82 0.01 -8.66
CA GLY A 89 -13.77 0.28 -7.56
C GLY A 89 -13.16 1.11 -6.42
N ASP A 90 -11.84 1.15 -6.37
CA ASP A 90 -11.05 1.90 -5.43
C ASP A 90 -11.26 3.42 -5.61
N LEU A 91 -11.54 3.88 -6.84
CA LEU A 91 -11.80 5.29 -7.15
C LEU A 91 -13.20 5.77 -6.73
N LYS A 92 -14.03 4.90 -6.16
CA LYS A 92 -15.41 5.20 -5.75
C LYS A 92 -15.52 5.37 -4.23
N MET A 93 -16.44 6.22 -3.78
CA MET A 93 -16.89 6.34 -2.39
C MET A 93 -18.39 6.59 -2.35
N GLY A 94 -19.15 5.64 -1.81
CA GLY A 94 -20.60 5.64 -1.91
C GLY A 94 -21.04 5.72 -3.38
N ASN A 95 -21.87 6.71 -3.71
CA ASN A 95 -22.36 6.94 -5.06
C ASN A 95 -21.48 7.91 -5.89
N GLY A 96 -20.33 8.34 -5.36
CA GLY A 96 -19.45 9.32 -5.99
C GLY A 96 -18.02 8.83 -6.24
N LEU A 97 -17.20 9.70 -6.82
CA LEU A 97 -15.77 9.48 -7.05
C LEU A 97 -14.94 10.05 -5.91
N ARG A 98 -13.82 9.39 -5.58
CA ARG A 98 -12.82 9.85 -4.59
C ARG A 98 -11.86 10.86 -5.20
N LEU A 99 -12.39 11.92 -5.79
CA LEU A 99 -11.59 13.05 -6.29
C LEU A 99 -10.83 13.72 -5.14
N PRO A 100 -9.69 14.38 -5.41
CA PRO A 100 -9.00 15.19 -4.41
C PRO A 100 -9.90 16.33 -3.93
N THR A 101 -9.79 16.66 -2.64
CA THR A 101 -10.51 17.81 -2.08
C THR A 101 -9.70 19.07 -2.31
N VAL A 102 -10.32 20.08 -2.91
CA VAL A 102 -9.70 21.39 -3.10
C VAL A 102 -9.56 22.09 -1.74
N LEU A 103 -8.35 22.58 -1.48
CA LEU A 103 -7.99 23.38 -0.32
C LEU A 103 -7.65 24.82 -0.75
N ASN A 104 -7.45 25.69 0.23
CA ASN A 104 -7.09 27.08 0.02
C ASN A 104 -5.76 27.21 -0.73
N LYS A 105 -5.56 28.37 -1.38
CA LYS A 105 -4.34 28.71 -2.14
C LYS A 105 -3.99 27.69 -3.24
N GLY A 106 -4.96 26.94 -3.76
CA GLY A 106 -4.78 25.99 -4.87
C GLY A 106 -4.17 24.65 -4.48
N TYR A 107 -4.08 24.35 -3.18
CA TYR A 107 -3.67 23.03 -2.70
C TYR A 107 -4.77 21.98 -2.91
N LEU A 108 -4.35 20.73 -3.05
CA LEU A 108 -5.21 19.56 -3.13
C LEU A 108 -4.92 18.63 -1.95
N LEU A 109 -5.96 18.15 -1.28
CA LEU A 109 -5.90 17.04 -0.34
C LEU A 109 -6.24 15.75 -1.09
N ASP A 110 -5.33 14.79 -1.05
CA ASP A 110 -5.61 13.47 -1.58
C ASP A 110 -6.53 12.65 -0.65
N ASN A 111 -7.49 11.95 -1.25
CA ASN A 111 -8.50 11.17 -0.53
C ASN A 111 -8.30 9.64 -0.62
N LYS A 112 -7.20 9.19 -1.24
CA LYS A 112 -7.00 7.78 -1.58
C LYS A 112 -5.65 7.18 -1.17
N GLY A 113 -4.65 8.01 -0.98
CA GLY A 113 -3.22 7.73 -1.03
C GLY A 113 -2.57 8.30 -2.30
N ILE A 114 -1.69 9.29 -2.13
CA ILE A 114 -0.74 9.78 -3.14
C ILE A 114 0.67 9.76 -2.53
N GLY A 115 1.71 10.05 -3.30
CA GLY A 115 3.06 10.21 -2.79
C GLY A 115 3.95 11.02 -3.73
N PRO A 116 5.21 11.28 -3.32
CA PRO A 116 6.16 12.11 -4.09
C PRO A 116 6.44 11.56 -5.49
N ASN A 117 6.32 10.24 -5.66
CA ASN A 117 6.53 9.55 -6.93
C ASN A 117 5.25 9.36 -7.76
N VAL A 118 4.24 10.19 -7.56
CA VAL A 118 3.03 10.15 -8.37
C VAL A 118 3.30 10.54 -9.83
N ALA A 119 2.64 9.82 -10.73
CA ALA A 119 2.38 10.20 -12.11
C ALA A 119 0.86 10.14 -12.35
N PHE A 120 0.37 10.88 -13.33
CA PHE A 120 -1.03 10.83 -13.73
C PHE A 120 -1.19 10.12 -15.05
N LEU A 121 -2.24 9.31 -15.16
CA LEU A 121 -2.63 8.66 -16.40
C LEU A 121 -3.53 9.56 -17.24
N THR A 122 -3.70 9.24 -18.52
CA THR A 122 -4.71 9.87 -19.37
C THR A 122 -6.13 9.46 -19.00
N TYR A 123 -6.29 8.30 -18.34
CA TYR A 123 -7.58 7.84 -17.84
C TYR A 123 -8.14 8.82 -16.82
N THR A 124 -9.41 9.16 -16.98
CA THR A 124 -10.15 9.88 -15.95
C THR A 124 -10.66 8.93 -14.87
N TYR A 125 -11.00 9.47 -13.69
CA TYR A 125 -11.68 8.72 -12.64
C TYR A 125 -13.02 8.18 -13.14
N GLU A 126 -13.75 8.98 -13.90
CA GLU A 126 -15.04 8.64 -14.49
C GLU A 126 -14.91 7.40 -15.39
N GLU A 127 -13.91 7.36 -16.27
CA GLU A 127 -13.68 6.25 -17.19
C GLU A 127 -13.13 5.02 -16.46
N TYR A 128 -12.04 5.20 -15.73
CA TYR A 128 -11.30 4.10 -15.11
C TYR A 128 -12.12 3.36 -14.07
N SER A 129 -12.94 4.09 -13.29
CA SER A 129 -13.73 3.49 -12.21
C SER A 129 -14.85 2.57 -12.71
N GLN A 130 -15.22 2.66 -14.00
CA GLN A 130 -16.22 1.78 -14.62
C GLN A 130 -15.60 0.55 -15.27
N LEU A 131 -14.28 0.46 -15.33
CA LEU A 131 -13.61 -0.74 -15.84
C LEU A 131 -13.91 -1.94 -14.92
N PRO A 132 -14.15 -3.13 -15.49
CA PRO A 132 -14.39 -4.33 -14.70
C PRO A 132 -13.13 -4.80 -13.94
N THR A 133 -11.95 -4.49 -14.47
CA THR A 133 -10.64 -4.79 -13.88
C THR A 133 -9.66 -3.69 -14.27
N ALA A 134 -8.57 -3.56 -13.51
CA ALA A 134 -7.49 -2.64 -13.87
C ALA A 134 -6.84 -3.06 -15.21
N PRO A 135 -6.43 -2.09 -16.06
CA PRO A 135 -5.65 -2.36 -17.27
C PRO A 135 -4.33 -3.09 -16.98
N SER A 136 -3.71 -3.64 -18.03
CA SER A 136 -2.40 -4.28 -17.91
C SER A 136 -1.30 -3.26 -17.56
N MET A 137 -0.16 -3.73 -17.03
CA MET A 137 0.96 -2.85 -16.72
C MET A 137 1.47 -2.10 -17.96
N ASP A 138 1.51 -2.75 -19.12
CA ASP A 138 1.94 -2.12 -20.38
C ASP A 138 0.95 -1.03 -20.81
N ASP A 139 -0.36 -1.28 -20.67
CA ASP A 139 -1.38 -0.27 -20.94
C ASP A 139 -1.23 0.93 -20.00
N LEU A 140 -1.10 0.69 -18.69
CA LEU A 140 -0.91 1.75 -17.69
C LEU A 140 0.34 2.59 -18.00
N MET A 141 1.45 1.96 -18.38
CA MET A 141 2.69 2.64 -18.75
C MET A 141 2.53 3.48 -20.02
N SER A 142 1.80 2.98 -21.02
CA SER A 142 1.52 3.69 -22.27
C SER A 142 0.58 4.88 -22.08
N HIS A 143 -0.28 4.82 -21.06
CA HIS A 143 -1.24 5.86 -20.70
C HIS A 143 -0.72 6.87 -19.67
N ILE A 144 0.58 6.89 -19.36
CA ILE A 144 1.14 7.95 -18.51
C ILE A 144 1.02 9.30 -19.24
N LEU A 145 0.21 10.20 -18.68
CA LEU A 145 0.01 11.57 -19.15
C LEU A 145 1.17 12.47 -18.72
N ASP A 146 1.55 12.43 -17.43
CA ASP A 146 2.69 13.20 -16.92
C ASP A 146 3.41 12.42 -15.81
N LYS A 147 4.71 12.20 -16.01
CA LYS A 147 5.61 11.51 -15.06
C LYS A 147 6.03 12.37 -13.87
N TYR A 148 5.97 13.70 -14.00
CA TYR A 148 6.47 14.66 -13.01
C TYR A 148 5.45 15.78 -12.75
N PRO A 149 4.21 15.46 -12.32
CA PRO A 149 3.11 16.43 -12.30
C PRO A 149 3.17 17.43 -11.15
N LEU A 150 3.92 17.12 -10.08
CA LEU A 150 3.93 17.89 -8.83
C LEU A 150 4.76 19.18 -8.95
N LEU A 151 4.20 20.28 -8.43
CA LEU A 151 4.94 21.50 -8.10
C LEU A 151 5.47 21.43 -6.66
N GLU A 152 4.65 20.93 -5.75
CA GLU A 152 4.96 20.78 -4.33
C GLU A 152 4.11 19.65 -3.73
N ILE A 153 4.64 18.99 -2.70
CA ILE A 153 3.96 17.96 -1.92
C ILE A 153 4.47 17.98 -0.49
N HIS A 154 3.55 17.95 0.47
CA HIS A 154 3.86 18.01 1.89
C HIS A 154 3.22 16.84 2.62
N ALA A 155 4.00 16.16 3.45
CA ALA A 155 3.49 15.17 4.39
C ALA A 155 2.95 15.91 5.63
N CYS A 156 1.63 15.90 5.80
CA CYS A 156 0.92 16.63 6.85
C CYS A 156 0.50 15.68 7.99
N GLY A 157 1.39 14.81 8.47
CA GLY A 157 1.05 13.83 9.52
C GLY A 157 0.17 12.69 9.00
N ARG A 158 -0.62 12.07 9.90
CA ARG A 158 -1.45 10.90 9.61
C ARG A 158 -2.93 11.26 9.65
N ARG A 159 -3.76 10.47 8.94
CA ARG A 159 -5.21 10.71 8.86
C ARG A 159 -5.88 10.70 10.24
N ALA A 160 -5.40 9.87 11.16
CA ALA A 160 -5.91 9.77 12.53
C ALA A 160 -5.53 10.96 13.44
N ASP A 161 -4.61 11.83 13.00
CA ASP A 161 -4.19 13.01 13.77
C ASP A 161 -5.23 14.14 13.66
N TYR A 162 -6.15 14.05 12.70
CA TYR A 162 -7.16 15.06 12.40
C TYR A 162 -8.54 14.68 12.92
N LYS A 163 -9.27 15.66 13.46
CA LYS A 163 -10.70 15.51 13.78
C LYS A 163 -11.57 15.97 12.62
N ASP A 164 -11.23 17.12 12.04
CA ASP A 164 -11.82 17.67 10.82
C ASP A 164 -10.70 18.14 9.88
N ILE A 165 -10.30 17.23 9.00
CA ILE A 165 -9.06 17.37 8.23
C ILE A 165 -9.06 18.59 7.29
N VAL A 166 -10.20 18.97 6.72
CA VAL A 166 -10.24 20.04 5.71
C VAL A 166 -10.04 21.42 6.35
N PRO A 167 -10.80 21.83 7.40
CA PRO A 167 -10.55 23.07 8.11
C PRO A 167 -9.15 23.13 8.73
N GLU A 168 -8.70 22.05 9.37
CA GLU A 168 -7.38 22.02 10.04
C GLU A 168 -6.22 22.17 9.04
N LEU A 169 -6.31 21.57 7.85
CA LEU A 169 -5.30 21.78 6.80
C LEU A 169 -5.36 23.20 6.21
N ASN A 170 -6.57 23.75 6.05
CA ASN A 170 -6.73 25.13 5.57
C ASN A 170 -6.18 26.17 6.55
N GLU A 171 -6.27 25.91 7.86
CA GLU A 171 -5.62 26.72 8.89
C GLU A 171 -4.08 26.70 8.73
N LYS A 172 -3.48 25.51 8.59
CA LYS A 172 -2.03 25.37 8.33
C LYS A 172 -1.58 26.09 7.04
N ILE A 173 -2.41 26.07 6.00
CA ILE A 173 -2.16 26.80 4.75
C ILE A 173 -2.24 28.31 4.97
N ALA A 174 -3.18 28.79 5.79
CA ALA A 174 -3.33 30.20 6.13
C ALA A 174 -2.11 30.73 6.90
N GLU A 175 -1.61 29.95 7.87
CA GLU A 175 -0.41 30.23 8.67
C GLU A 175 0.91 30.13 7.87
N GLY A 176 0.86 29.65 6.62
CA GLY A 176 2.03 29.51 5.76
C GLY A 176 2.95 28.35 6.16
N ILE A 177 2.47 27.40 6.97
CA ILE A 177 3.26 26.24 7.42
C ILE A 177 3.67 25.37 6.23
N LEU A 178 2.80 25.25 5.22
CA LEU A 178 3.07 24.44 4.02
C LEU A 178 3.86 25.18 2.94
N GLN A 179 4.19 26.47 3.14
CA GLN A 179 4.86 27.30 2.13
C GLN A 179 6.37 27.45 2.37
N LYS A 180 6.92 26.70 3.32
CA LYS A 180 8.34 26.68 3.70
C LYS A 180 9.04 25.47 3.09
#